data_AF-A0ABD2MDS7-F1
#
_entry.id   AF-A0ABD2MDS7-F1
#
_cell.length_a   1.000
_cell.length_b   1.000
_cell.length_c   1.000
_cell.angle_alpha   90.00
_cell.angle_beta   90.00
_cell.angle_gamma   90.00
#
_symmetry.space_group_name_H-M   'P 1'
#
loop_
_entity.id
_entity.type
_entity.pdbx_description
1 polymer ?
#
loop_
_entity_poly.entity_id
_entity_poly.type
_entity_poly.pdbx_seq_one_letter_code
_entity_poly.pdbx_strand_id
1 'polypeptide(L)'
;MLSAAFLLPLLLIAIAQFFPISDAIDCFSCASPALHNQWEATGLPAIPPPDRFAFHACDGTGTDYKPCADVCMEMLVAAGNEYGVVRGCMSDFYHGQTTSANTDKCYFGEYPHNVTIYDPTNGAKTYSQLYMGVRYCSTVNGACNNKFVPKKEAAEGSGAFADTICRQTQQLPTTACLSCSRHDSAGDCNSNWKETCQGQWCTKTTGYVNGRWMESRGCAPFNPSGNSMCVKTESEHTFDLFDNHPLQMPYSLERCYCQGAHCNGAIHSIGANFVPIWWPFFVLIGIFGAKFSM
;
A
#
# COMPACT_ATOMS: atom_id res chain seq x y z
N MET A 1 0.38 16.81 -56.66
CA MET A 1 -0.17 17.54 -55.51
C MET A 1 -1.08 16.59 -54.76
N LEU A 2 -0.59 15.93 -53.71
CA LEU A 2 -1.45 15.12 -52.84
C LEU A 2 -2.36 16.08 -52.06
N SER A 3 -3.66 15.90 -52.21
CA SER A 3 -4.68 16.72 -51.55
C SER A 3 -4.57 16.57 -50.03
N ALA A 4 -4.55 17.71 -49.32
CA ALA A 4 -4.54 17.77 -47.86
C ALA A 4 -5.69 16.99 -47.20
N ALA A 5 -6.76 16.69 -47.95
CA ALA A 5 -7.88 15.87 -47.50
C ALA A 5 -7.52 14.40 -47.22
N PHE A 6 -6.45 13.85 -47.80
CA PHE A 6 -6.03 12.47 -47.57
C PHE A 6 -5.06 12.29 -46.39
N LEU A 7 -4.43 13.38 -45.90
CA LEU A 7 -3.49 13.33 -44.78
C LEU A 7 -4.21 13.33 -43.41
N LEU A 8 -5.38 13.96 -43.31
CA LEU A 8 -6.16 14.05 -42.07
C LEU A 8 -6.65 12.68 -41.53
N PRO A 9 -7.22 11.76 -42.33
CA PRO A 9 -7.63 10.45 -41.82
C PRO A 9 -6.43 9.56 -41.45
N LEU A 10 -5.31 9.68 -42.16
CA LEU A 10 -4.06 8.97 -41.85
C LEU A 10 -3.43 9.46 -40.53
N LEU A 11 -3.50 10.76 -40.26
CA LEU A 11 -3.06 11.34 -39.00
C LEU A 11 -3.96 10.89 -37.83
N LEU A 12 -5.28 10.84 -38.02
CA LEU A 12 -6.22 10.36 -36.99
C LEU A 12 -6.03 8.86 -36.67
N ILE A 13 -5.76 8.03 -37.67
CA ILE A 13 -5.44 6.60 -37.46
C ILE A 13 -4.10 6.45 -36.73
N ALA A 14 -3.09 7.24 -37.08
CA ALA A 14 -1.81 7.23 -36.36
C ALA A 14 -1.98 7.68 -34.90
N ILE A 15 -2.74 8.74 -34.64
CA ILE A 15 -3.03 9.23 -33.27
C ILE A 15 -3.78 8.17 -32.44
N ALA A 16 -4.74 7.45 -33.04
CA ALA A 16 -5.46 6.38 -32.36
C ALA A 16 -4.57 5.18 -31.97
N GLN A 17 -3.40 5.00 -32.62
CA GLN A 17 -2.42 3.96 -32.26
C GLN A 17 -1.44 4.41 -31.17
N PHE A 18 -1.33 5.71 -30.89
CA PHE A 18 -0.47 6.24 -29.83
C PHE A 18 -1.15 6.34 -28.47
N PHE A 19 -2.48 6.28 -28.42
CA PHE A 19 -3.22 6.14 -27.17
C PHE A 19 -3.65 4.68 -27.04
N PRO A 20 -2.85 3.80 -26.40
CA PRO A 20 -3.39 2.53 -25.97
C PRO A 20 -4.59 2.84 -25.08
N ILE A 21 -5.78 2.48 -25.56
CA ILE A 21 -6.96 2.35 -24.69
C ILE A 21 -6.58 1.20 -23.78
N SER A 22 -5.92 1.52 -22.67
CA SER A 22 -5.71 0.57 -21.60
C SER A 22 -7.10 0.11 -21.20
N ASP A 23 -7.42 -1.16 -21.43
CA ASP A 23 -8.66 -1.74 -20.94
C ASP A 23 -8.75 -1.42 -19.45
N ALA A 24 -9.70 -0.58 -19.07
CA ALA A 24 -9.83 -0.14 -17.69
C ALA A 24 -10.27 -1.35 -16.86
N ILE A 25 -9.51 -1.65 -15.81
CA ILE A 25 -9.89 -2.66 -14.83
C ILE A 25 -10.92 -2.01 -13.92
N ASP A 26 -12.02 -2.68 -13.60
CA ASP A 26 -12.98 -2.16 -12.63
C ASP A 26 -12.70 -2.75 -11.25
N CYS A 27 -12.40 -1.89 -10.27
CA CYS A 27 -12.14 -2.30 -8.88
C CYS A 27 -13.31 -1.93 -7.98
N PHE A 28 -13.64 -2.80 -7.03
CA PHE A 28 -14.48 -2.39 -5.91
C PHE A 28 -13.72 -1.36 -5.06
N SER A 29 -14.35 -0.24 -4.71
CA SER A 29 -13.67 0.87 -4.04
C SER A 29 -14.40 1.33 -2.78
N CYS A 30 -13.91 0.90 -1.63
CA CYS A 30 -14.54 1.17 -0.34
C CYS A 30 -13.61 0.91 0.87
N ALA A 31 -14.04 1.37 2.04
CA ALA A 31 -13.55 0.86 3.32
C ALA A 31 -14.66 0.64 4.33
N SER A 32 -14.42 -0.29 5.27
CA SER A 32 -15.29 -0.47 6.44
C SER A 32 -15.38 0.81 7.28
N PRO A 33 -16.55 1.13 7.89
CA PRO A 33 -16.74 2.41 8.60
C PRO A 33 -15.80 2.59 9.79
N ALA A 34 -15.38 1.49 10.44
CA ALA A 34 -14.41 1.52 11.53
C ALA A 34 -13.07 2.17 11.17
N LEU A 35 -12.71 2.17 9.87
CA LEU A 35 -11.44 2.73 9.38
C LEU A 35 -11.51 4.23 9.13
N HIS A 36 -12.68 4.86 9.16
CA HIS A 36 -12.82 6.29 8.85
C HIS A 36 -11.96 7.15 9.80
N ASN A 37 -11.96 6.81 11.09
CA ASN A 37 -11.20 7.53 12.12
C ASN A 37 -9.91 6.79 12.53
N GLN A 38 -9.54 5.72 11.82
CA GLN A 38 -8.37 4.88 12.13
C GLN A 38 -7.63 4.48 10.86
N TRP A 39 -7.58 5.39 9.89
CA TRP A 39 -7.01 5.11 8.58
C TRP A 39 -5.54 4.67 8.66
N GLU A 40 -4.80 5.17 9.64
CA GLU A 40 -3.41 4.84 9.90
C GLU A 40 -3.16 3.35 10.17
N ALA A 41 -4.19 2.61 10.63
CA ALA A 41 -4.15 1.17 10.84
C ALA A 41 -3.99 0.40 9.51
N THR A 42 -4.41 1.00 8.40
CA THR A 42 -4.22 0.41 7.06
C THR A 42 -2.77 0.47 6.62
N GLY A 43 -2.02 1.49 7.06
CA GLY A 43 -0.70 1.80 6.52
C GLY A 43 -0.70 2.36 5.10
N LEU A 44 -1.87 2.66 4.54
CA LEU A 44 -2.01 3.40 3.29
C LEU A 44 -1.83 4.89 3.56
N PRO A 45 -1.23 5.65 2.63
CA PRO A 45 -0.84 7.02 2.90
C PRO A 45 -1.99 8.02 2.77
N ALA A 46 -3.06 7.69 2.07
CA ALA A 46 -4.18 8.61 1.88
C ALA A 46 -5.50 7.86 1.72
N ILE A 47 -6.57 8.52 2.15
CA ILE A 47 -7.94 8.14 1.82
C ILE A 47 -8.20 8.72 0.42
N PRO A 48 -8.65 7.91 -0.56
CA PRO A 48 -8.95 8.45 -1.87
C PRO A 48 -10.12 9.45 -1.86
N PRO A 49 -10.26 10.27 -2.91
CA PRO A 49 -11.35 11.23 -3.02
C PRO A 49 -12.76 10.62 -2.91
N PRO A 50 -13.75 11.33 -2.34
CA PRO A 50 -15.11 10.81 -2.11
C PRO A 50 -15.87 10.36 -3.37
N ASP A 51 -15.53 10.88 -4.55
CA ASP A 51 -16.10 10.45 -5.83
C ASP A 51 -15.56 9.08 -6.30
N ARG A 52 -14.39 8.70 -5.77
CA ARG A 52 -13.66 7.47 -6.07
C ARG A 52 -13.73 6.44 -4.96
N PHE A 53 -14.20 6.79 -3.76
CA PHE A 53 -14.10 5.94 -2.58
C PHE A 53 -15.16 6.29 -1.53
N ALA A 54 -15.71 5.28 -0.85
CA ALA A 54 -16.75 5.45 0.15
C ALA A 54 -16.55 4.56 1.38
N PHE A 55 -17.04 5.01 2.53
CA PHE A 55 -17.07 4.21 3.75
C PHE A 55 -18.44 3.56 3.93
N HIS A 56 -18.48 2.23 3.92
CA HIS A 56 -19.69 1.41 4.13
C HIS A 56 -19.27 -0.03 4.47
N ALA A 57 -20.22 -0.98 4.56
CA ALA A 57 -19.93 -2.36 4.97
C ALA A 57 -18.75 -3.03 4.24
N CYS A 58 -18.46 -2.61 2.99
CA CYS A 58 -17.30 -3.04 2.20
C CYS A 58 -17.12 -4.58 2.22
N ASP A 59 -18.22 -5.30 2.07
CA ASP A 59 -18.32 -6.77 2.23
C ASP A 59 -18.11 -7.53 0.92
N GLY A 60 -18.23 -6.84 -0.22
CA GLY A 60 -17.91 -7.35 -1.56
C GLY A 60 -19.15 -7.72 -2.36
N THR A 61 -20.33 -7.40 -1.82
CA THR A 61 -21.63 -7.68 -2.43
C THR A 61 -22.25 -6.47 -3.12
N GLY A 62 -21.62 -5.29 -3.01
CA GLY A 62 -22.10 -4.04 -3.59
C GLY A 62 -21.78 -3.86 -5.08
N THR A 63 -22.12 -2.68 -5.61
CA THR A 63 -21.91 -2.30 -7.02
C THR A 63 -20.98 -1.09 -7.20
N ASP A 64 -20.25 -0.69 -6.15
CA ASP A 64 -19.35 0.46 -6.12
C ASP A 64 -18.03 0.18 -6.87
N TYR A 65 -18.16 -0.02 -8.17
CA TYR A 65 -17.06 -0.24 -9.09
C TYR A 65 -16.52 1.09 -9.61
N LYS A 66 -15.18 1.22 -9.61
CA LYS A 66 -14.48 2.40 -10.11
C LYS A 66 -13.44 1.96 -11.14
N PRO A 67 -13.36 2.66 -12.29
CA PRO A 67 -12.34 2.40 -13.29
C PRO A 67 -10.93 2.58 -12.70
N CYS A 68 -10.03 1.66 -12.98
CA CYS A 68 -8.69 1.58 -12.44
C CYS A 68 -7.68 1.36 -13.57
N ALA A 69 -6.59 2.13 -13.52
CA ALA A 69 -5.55 2.11 -14.55
C ALA A 69 -4.37 1.17 -14.21
N ASP A 70 -4.35 0.59 -12.99
CA ASP A 70 -3.28 -0.30 -12.54
C ASP A 70 -3.79 -1.64 -12.00
N VAL A 71 -3.86 -1.84 -10.69
CA VAL A 71 -4.26 -3.10 -10.07
C VAL A 71 -5.27 -2.86 -8.96
N CYS A 72 -6.23 -3.75 -8.84
CA CYS A 72 -7.14 -3.72 -7.72
C CYS A 72 -6.45 -4.28 -6.49
N MET A 73 -6.63 -3.59 -5.37
CA MET A 73 -6.18 -4.03 -4.06
C MET A 73 -7.40 -4.33 -3.18
N GLU A 74 -7.26 -5.34 -2.33
CA GLU A 74 -8.07 -5.53 -1.15
C GLU A 74 -7.16 -5.78 0.06
N MET A 75 -7.55 -5.30 1.23
CA MET A 75 -6.84 -5.47 2.49
C MET A 75 -7.81 -5.86 3.60
N LEU A 76 -7.36 -6.77 4.46
CA LEU A 76 -8.01 -7.09 5.72
C LEU A 76 -7.08 -6.62 6.84
N VAL A 77 -7.55 -5.67 7.64
CA VAL A 77 -6.78 -4.99 8.67
C VAL A 77 -7.52 -4.99 10.01
N ALA A 78 -6.78 -5.01 11.10
CA ALA A 78 -7.36 -4.78 12.42
C ALA A 78 -7.28 -3.29 12.77
N ALA A 79 -8.40 -2.72 13.22
CA ALA A 79 -8.51 -1.33 13.65
C ALA A 79 -9.19 -1.32 15.03
N GLY A 80 -8.40 -1.03 16.06
CA GLY A 80 -8.82 -1.23 17.45
C GLY A 80 -9.12 -2.70 17.73
N ASN A 81 -10.36 -3.00 18.11
CA ASN A 81 -10.82 -4.35 18.42
C ASN A 81 -11.70 -4.95 17.31
N GLU A 82 -11.74 -4.37 16.11
CA GLU A 82 -12.56 -4.85 15.00
C GLU A 82 -11.74 -5.06 13.72
N TYR A 83 -12.27 -5.89 12.82
CA TYR A 83 -11.72 -6.03 11.47
C TYR A 83 -12.31 -4.96 10.54
N GLY A 84 -11.43 -4.35 9.75
CA GLY A 84 -11.78 -3.51 8.62
C GLY A 84 -11.32 -4.14 7.31
N VAL A 85 -12.10 -3.93 6.26
CA VAL A 85 -11.72 -4.20 4.89
C VAL A 85 -11.50 -2.88 4.16
N VAL A 86 -10.45 -2.82 3.35
CA VAL A 86 -10.20 -1.72 2.40
C VAL A 86 -10.08 -2.30 1.01
N ARG A 87 -10.68 -1.66 0.02
CA ARG A 87 -10.61 -2.05 -1.38
C ARG A 87 -10.51 -0.82 -2.25
N GLY A 88 -9.80 -0.92 -3.35
CA GLY A 88 -9.74 0.15 -4.32
C GLY A 88 -8.70 -0.10 -5.39
N CYS A 89 -8.52 0.91 -6.23
CA CYS A 89 -7.42 0.97 -7.18
C CYS A 89 -6.13 1.33 -6.44
N MET A 90 -5.02 0.67 -6.73
CA MET A 90 -3.76 0.89 -6.01
C MET A 90 -3.28 2.35 -6.14
N SER A 91 -3.34 2.89 -7.35
CA SER A 91 -2.99 4.28 -7.68
C SER A 91 -3.80 5.33 -6.93
N ASP A 92 -5.04 5.03 -6.55
CA ASP A 92 -5.90 5.94 -5.78
C ASP A 92 -5.35 6.17 -4.36
N PHE A 93 -4.65 5.18 -3.78
CA PHE A 93 -4.06 5.30 -2.45
C PHE A 93 -2.67 5.95 -2.47
N TYR A 94 -1.86 5.75 -3.51
CA TYR A 94 -0.46 6.18 -3.54
C TYR A 94 -0.20 7.42 -4.41
N HIS A 95 -1.25 8.17 -4.77
CA HIS A 95 -1.17 9.40 -5.58
C HIS A 95 -0.29 9.26 -6.85
N GLY A 96 -0.41 8.12 -7.54
CA GLY A 96 0.34 7.86 -8.77
C GLY A 96 1.81 7.46 -8.58
N GLN A 97 2.28 7.18 -7.35
CA GLN A 97 3.55 6.47 -7.19
C GLN A 97 3.44 5.07 -7.78
N THR A 98 4.37 4.71 -8.67
CA THR A 98 4.38 3.40 -9.32
C THR A 98 4.65 2.31 -8.30
N THR A 99 3.65 1.47 -8.06
CA THR A 99 3.78 0.26 -7.26
C THR A 99 4.02 -0.91 -8.20
N SER A 100 5.07 -1.70 -7.96
CA SER A 100 5.42 -2.87 -8.80
C SER A 100 4.51 -4.10 -8.59
N ALA A 101 3.29 -3.90 -8.08
CA ALA A 101 2.31 -4.96 -7.89
C ALA A 101 1.68 -5.32 -9.24
N ASN A 102 2.36 -6.13 -10.06
CA ASN A 102 1.96 -6.34 -11.46
C ASN A 102 1.20 -7.65 -11.71
N THR A 103 0.77 -8.40 -10.69
CA THR A 103 0.07 -9.69 -10.85
C THR A 103 -0.75 -10.05 -9.62
N ASP A 104 -1.71 -10.98 -9.78
CA ASP A 104 -2.41 -11.65 -8.68
C ASP A 104 -1.41 -12.13 -7.61
N LYS A 105 -1.41 -11.50 -6.44
CA LYS A 105 -0.53 -11.82 -5.31
C LYS A 105 -1.29 -11.59 -4.01
N CYS A 106 -0.99 -12.39 -2.99
CA CYS A 106 -1.43 -12.12 -1.64
C CYS A 106 -0.28 -12.22 -0.65
N TYR A 107 -0.20 -11.24 0.26
CA TYR A 107 0.67 -11.27 1.42
C TYR A 107 -0.17 -11.22 2.68
N PHE A 108 0.17 -12.05 3.66
CA PHE A 108 -0.53 -12.08 4.94
C PHE A 108 0.42 -12.48 6.05
N GLY A 109 0.04 -12.13 7.28
CA GLY A 109 0.78 -12.50 8.47
C GLY A 109 -0.08 -12.40 9.72
N GLU A 110 0.44 -12.94 10.80
CA GLU A 110 -0.22 -12.95 12.10
C GLU A 110 -0.25 -11.55 12.73
N TYR A 111 -1.37 -11.21 13.33
CA TYR A 111 -1.59 -10.01 14.11
C TYR A 111 -1.59 -10.37 15.61
N PRO A 112 -0.70 -9.77 16.42
CA PRO A 112 -0.45 -10.23 17.79
C PRO A 112 -1.49 -9.76 18.82
N HIS A 113 -2.52 -9.04 18.41
CA HIS A 113 -3.56 -8.53 19.31
C HIS A 113 -4.91 -9.21 19.06
N ASN A 114 -5.76 -9.14 20.09
CA ASN A 114 -7.08 -9.73 20.04
C ASN A 114 -8.05 -8.83 19.27
N VAL A 115 -8.91 -9.41 18.44
CA VAL A 115 -10.00 -8.71 17.74
C VAL A 115 -11.30 -9.43 18.04
N THR A 116 -12.36 -8.65 18.22
CA THR A 116 -13.72 -9.12 18.36
C THR A 116 -14.39 -9.14 16.99
N ILE A 117 -14.91 -10.31 16.61
CA ILE A 117 -15.64 -10.52 15.36
C ILE A 117 -17.08 -10.82 15.71
N TYR A 118 -18.00 -10.12 15.05
CA TYR A 118 -19.42 -10.40 15.17
C TYR A 118 -19.81 -11.53 14.21
N ASP A 119 -20.19 -12.69 14.76
CA ASP A 119 -20.81 -13.77 14.02
C ASP A 119 -22.34 -13.62 14.12
N PRO A 120 -23.07 -13.45 13.01
CA PRO A 120 -24.53 -13.37 13.02
C PRO A 120 -25.22 -14.57 13.70
N THR A 121 -24.54 -15.72 13.77
CA THR A 121 -25.05 -16.97 14.32
C THR A 121 -24.73 -17.14 15.81
N ASN A 122 -23.55 -16.65 16.24
CA ASN A 122 -23.00 -16.93 17.58
C ASN A 122 -22.74 -15.67 18.43
N GLY A 123 -23.05 -14.48 17.89
CA GLY A 123 -22.78 -13.21 18.52
C GLY A 123 -21.31 -12.78 18.42
N ALA A 124 -20.92 -11.80 19.23
CA ALA A 124 -19.55 -11.29 19.27
C ALA A 124 -18.61 -12.29 19.95
N LYS A 125 -17.52 -12.66 19.26
CA LYS A 125 -16.47 -13.54 19.79
C LYS A 125 -15.10 -12.90 19.62
N THR A 126 -14.28 -13.00 20.66
CA THR A 126 -12.89 -12.50 20.64
C THR A 126 -11.93 -13.61 20.24
N TYR A 127 -11.01 -13.29 19.34
CA TYR A 127 -10.00 -14.20 18.80
C TYR A 127 -8.60 -13.64 19.08
N SER A 128 -7.64 -14.54 19.35
CA SER A 128 -6.27 -14.18 19.76
C SER A 128 -5.19 -14.54 18.75
N GLN A 129 -5.56 -15.22 17.66
CA GLN A 129 -4.66 -15.59 16.58
C GLN A 129 -5.31 -15.21 15.27
N LEU A 130 -4.94 -14.05 14.79
CA LEU A 130 -5.63 -13.36 13.72
C LEU A 130 -4.68 -13.11 12.58
N TYR A 131 -5.20 -13.12 11.37
CA TYR A 131 -4.42 -12.84 10.18
C TYR A 131 -4.89 -11.55 9.56
N MET A 132 -3.93 -10.75 9.13
CA MET A 132 -4.15 -9.59 8.29
C MET A 132 -3.43 -9.82 6.97
N GLY A 133 -3.90 -9.17 5.92
CA GLY A 133 -3.26 -9.33 4.63
C GLY A 133 -3.70 -8.31 3.59
N VAL A 134 -2.99 -8.35 2.49
CA VAL A 134 -3.24 -7.59 1.28
C VAL A 134 -3.24 -8.54 0.10
N ARG A 135 -4.21 -8.37 -0.80
CA ARG A 135 -4.29 -9.09 -2.06
C ARG A 135 -4.40 -8.09 -3.20
N TYR A 136 -3.64 -8.34 -4.26
CA TYR A 136 -3.67 -7.60 -5.51
C TYR A 136 -4.23 -8.48 -6.59
N CYS A 137 -4.91 -7.89 -7.55
CA CYS A 137 -5.38 -8.60 -8.73
C CYS A 137 -5.60 -7.67 -9.91
N SER A 138 -5.48 -8.24 -11.11
CA SER A 138 -5.65 -7.52 -12.38
C SER A 138 -6.48 -8.36 -13.33
N THR A 139 -7.81 -8.23 -13.26
CA THR A 139 -8.71 -8.93 -14.19
C THR A 139 -9.42 -7.91 -15.06
N VAL A 140 -9.30 -8.06 -16.38
CA VAL A 140 -10.04 -7.24 -17.34
C VAL A 140 -11.50 -7.70 -17.31
N ASN A 141 -12.44 -6.76 -17.10
CA ASN A 141 -13.89 -6.98 -17.02
C ASN A 141 -14.41 -7.72 -15.76
N GLY A 142 -14.15 -7.16 -14.59
CA GLY A 142 -14.83 -7.53 -13.34
C GLY A 142 -13.98 -7.30 -12.09
N ALA A 143 -14.62 -6.94 -10.97
CA ALA A 143 -13.90 -6.72 -9.72
C ALA A 143 -13.37 -8.02 -9.13
N CYS A 144 -12.05 -8.15 -9.19
CA CYS A 144 -11.32 -9.29 -8.66
C CYS A 144 -11.00 -9.15 -7.15
N ASN A 145 -11.16 -7.95 -6.58
CA ASN A 145 -10.81 -7.56 -5.21
C ASN A 145 -11.99 -7.67 -4.23
N ASN A 146 -12.70 -8.80 -4.26
CA ASN A 146 -13.90 -9.06 -3.46
C ASN A 146 -13.81 -10.35 -2.61
N LYS A 147 -12.61 -10.82 -2.29
CA LYS A 147 -12.40 -12.08 -1.57
C LYS A 147 -12.22 -11.91 -0.07
N PHE A 148 -11.68 -10.77 0.39
CA PHE A 148 -11.61 -10.50 1.83
C PHE A 148 -12.98 -10.18 2.38
N VAL A 149 -13.44 -11.00 3.33
CA VAL A 149 -14.68 -10.79 4.07
C VAL A 149 -14.33 -10.89 5.56
N PRO A 150 -14.77 -9.96 6.42
CA PRO A 150 -14.50 -9.99 7.85
C PRO A 150 -15.39 -11.05 8.52
N LYS A 151 -15.13 -12.32 8.22
CA LYS A 151 -15.84 -13.48 8.77
C LYS A 151 -14.90 -14.40 9.54
N LYS A 152 -15.50 -15.38 10.20
CA LYS A 152 -14.87 -16.39 11.05
C LYS A 152 -13.66 -17.06 10.40
N GLU A 153 -13.64 -17.24 9.08
CA GLU A 153 -12.56 -17.86 8.32
C GLU A 153 -11.24 -17.09 8.43
N ALA A 154 -11.28 -15.76 8.66
CA ALA A 154 -10.08 -14.96 8.91
C ALA A 154 -9.43 -15.23 10.29
N ALA A 155 -10.18 -15.86 11.19
CA ALA A 155 -9.83 -16.12 12.58
C ALA A 155 -9.71 -17.62 12.92
N GLU A 156 -9.83 -18.50 11.93
CA GLU A 156 -9.74 -19.95 12.07
C GLU A 156 -8.33 -20.52 11.84
N GLY A 157 -7.32 -19.65 11.73
CA GLY A 157 -5.91 -20.02 11.62
C GLY A 157 -5.32 -19.83 10.22
N SER A 158 -3.99 -19.98 10.10
CA SER A 158 -3.24 -19.72 8.86
C SER A 158 -3.68 -20.58 7.68
N GLY A 159 -4.06 -21.84 7.92
CA GLY A 159 -4.52 -22.76 6.88
C GLY A 159 -5.82 -22.31 6.24
N ALA A 160 -6.83 -21.95 7.05
CA ALA A 160 -8.10 -21.44 6.53
C ALA A 160 -7.89 -20.13 5.74
N PHE A 161 -7.08 -19.20 6.27
CA PHE A 161 -6.77 -17.94 5.58
C PHE A 161 -6.04 -18.17 4.24
N ALA A 162 -5.02 -19.03 4.23
CA ALA A 162 -4.27 -19.37 3.02
C ALA A 162 -5.14 -20.10 1.98
N ASP A 163 -5.91 -21.11 2.39
CA ASP A 163 -6.62 -22.00 1.46
C ASP A 163 -7.88 -21.36 0.87
N THR A 164 -8.57 -20.52 1.66
CA THR A 164 -9.85 -19.92 1.24
C THR A 164 -9.69 -18.51 0.67
N ILE A 165 -8.70 -17.76 1.14
CA ILE A 165 -8.58 -16.32 0.84
C ILE A 165 -7.32 -16.03 0.02
N CYS A 166 -6.17 -16.59 0.39
CA CYS A 166 -4.87 -16.30 -0.22
C CYS A 166 -4.21 -17.55 -0.81
N ARG A 167 -4.84 -18.10 -1.86
CA ARG A 167 -4.47 -19.37 -2.53
C ARG A 167 -3.04 -19.48 -3.08
N GLN A 168 -2.24 -18.42 -3.02
CA GLN A 168 -0.81 -18.46 -3.32
C GLN A 168 -0.02 -18.07 -2.07
N THR A 169 0.41 -19.11 -1.37
CA THR A 169 1.21 -19.07 -0.14
C THR A 169 2.66 -18.76 -0.45
N GLN A 170 3.00 -17.47 -0.55
CA GLN A 170 4.35 -17.05 -0.22
C GLN A 170 4.32 -16.43 1.17
N GLN A 171 4.24 -17.28 2.19
CA GLN A 171 4.53 -16.83 3.55
C GLN A 171 6.00 -16.43 3.57
N LEU A 172 6.26 -15.12 3.61
CA LEU A 172 7.61 -14.61 3.62
C LEU A 172 8.29 -15.02 4.93
N PRO A 173 9.60 -15.33 4.91
CA PRO A 173 10.33 -15.61 6.13
C PRO A 173 10.27 -14.39 7.05
N THR A 174 10.11 -14.64 8.35
CA THR A 174 10.23 -13.58 9.34
C THR A 174 11.67 -13.09 9.42
N THR A 175 11.83 -11.80 9.68
CA THR A 175 13.11 -11.15 9.86
C THR A 175 13.11 -10.35 11.16
N ALA A 176 14.29 -10.22 11.76
CA ALA A 176 14.48 -9.42 12.96
C ALA A 176 14.55 -7.94 12.59
N CYS A 177 13.64 -7.13 13.10
CA CYS A 177 13.61 -5.68 12.87
C CYS A 177 13.90 -4.94 14.17
N LEU A 178 14.45 -3.72 14.08
CA LEU A 178 14.54 -2.87 15.27
C LEU A 178 13.15 -2.44 15.71
N SER A 179 12.92 -2.39 17.02
CA SER A 179 11.64 -2.02 17.63
C SER A 179 11.86 -0.91 18.64
N CYS A 180 11.45 0.31 18.33
CA CYS A 180 11.52 1.44 19.25
C CYS A 180 10.48 2.51 18.93
N SER A 181 10.27 3.42 19.89
CA SER A 181 9.45 4.60 19.68
C SER A 181 10.03 5.77 20.46
N ARG A 182 10.11 6.91 19.80
CA ARG A 182 10.46 8.19 20.38
C ARG A 182 9.50 9.24 19.86
N HIS A 183 8.89 9.96 20.78
CA HIS A 183 8.03 11.10 20.48
C HIS A 183 8.56 12.28 21.27
N ASP A 184 9.13 13.26 20.56
CA ASP A 184 9.80 14.42 21.15
C ASP A 184 10.93 13.99 22.12
N SER A 185 10.82 14.32 23.41
CA SER A 185 11.75 13.92 24.47
C SER A 185 11.36 12.62 25.18
N ALA A 186 10.23 12.00 24.83
CA ALA A 186 9.74 10.78 25.46
C ALA A 186 10.07 9.55 24.61
N GLY A 187 10.47 8.46 25.27
CA GLY A 187 10.93 7.23 24.62
C GLY A 187 12.39 7.31 24.16
N ASP A 188 12.87 6.22 23.55
CA ASP A 188 14.23 6.13 23.03
C ASP A 188 14.22 5.30 21.74
N CYS A 189 14.83 5.85 20.70
CA CYS A 189 14.93 5.24 19.38
C CYS A 189 16.21 5.74 18.70
N ASN A 190 17.31 5.75 19.47
CA ASN A 190 18.61 6.21 18.99
C ASN A 190 19.32 5.19 18.07
N SER A 191 20.46 5.57 17.51
CA SER A 191 21.25 4.73 16.60
C SER A 191 21.82 3.46 17.24
N ASN A 192 21.96 3.43 18.56
CA ASN A 192 22.50 2.30 19.33
C ASN A 192 21.40 1.37 19.86
N TRP A 193 20.14 1.61 19.49
CA TRP A 193 19.02 0.79 19.92
C TRP A 193 19.14 -0.65 19.40
N LYS A 194 18.86 -1.63 20.27
CA LYS A 194 19.06 -3.05 19.97
C LYS A 194 17.83 -3.92 20.17
N GLU A 195 16.73 -3.39 20.72
CA GLU A 195 15.54 -4.23 20.87
C GLU A 195 14.95 -4.57 19.51
N THR A 196 14.47 -5.81 19.40
CA THR A 196 14.01 -6.36 18.14
C THR A 196 12.63 -6.95 18.25
N CYS A 197 11.88 -6.87 17.17
CA CYS A 197 10.67 -7.65 16.95
C CYS A 197 10.89 -8.62 15.77
N GLN A 198 9.95 -9.55 15.59
CA GLN A 198 9.93 -10.48 14.45
C GLN A 198 8.73 -10.17 13.57
N GLY A 199 8.94 -10.03 12.26
CA GLY A 199 7.88 -9.83 11.28
C GLY A 199 8.36 -10.06 9.86
N GLN A 200 7.46 -10.10 8.88
CA GLN A 200 7.85 -10.26 7.48
C GLN A 200 8.49 -8.99 6.90
N TRP A 201 8.10 -7.84 7.45
CA TRP A 201 8.55 -6.53 7.03
C TRP A 201 9.01 -5.71 8.24
N CYS A 202 10.09 -4.97 8.07
CA CYS A 202 10.49 -3.96 9.05
C CYS A 202 9.88 -2.62 8.66
N THR A 203 9.35 -1.92 9.67
CA THR A 203 8.76 -0.59 9.49
C THR A 203 9.62 0.47 10.16
N LYS A 204 9.65 1.65 9.53
CA LYS A 204 10.16 2.89 10.12
C LYS A 204 9.19 4.01 9.78
N THR A 205 8.65 4.69 10.78
CA THR A 205 7.84 5.89 10.61
C THR A 205 8.58 7.06 11.23
N THR A 206 8.79 8.13 10.49
CA THR A 206 9.41 9.37 10.97
C THR A 206 8.59 10.57 10.54
N GLY A 207 8.52 11.62 11.34
CA GLY A 207 7.85 12.84 10.91
C GLY A 207 7.46 13.73 12.08
N TYR A 208 6.38 14.46 11.90
CA TYR A 208 5.87 15.42 12.87
C TYR A 208 4.37 15.20 13.11
N VAL A 209 3.97 15.19 14.38
CA VAL A 209 2.56 15.23 14.81
C VAL A 209 2.36 16.50 15.62
N ASN A 210 1.51 17.39 15.14
CA ASN A 210 1.26 18.71 15.74
C ASN A 210 2.56 19.48 16.03
N GLY A 211 3.48 19.49 15.05
CA GLY A 211 4.79 20.15 15.15
C GLY A 211 5.83 19.43 16.01
N ARG A 212 5.50 18.31 16.66
CA ARG A 212 6.44 17.52 17.47
C ARG A 212 7.00 16.36 16.68
N TRP A 213 8.32 16.22 16.69
CA TRP A 213 9.01 15.16 15.97
C TRP A 213 8.73 13.79 16.58
N MET A 214 8.56 12.77 15.74
CA MET A 214 8.45 11.38 16.16
C MET A 214 9.23 10.44 15.26
N GLU A 215 9.69 9.34 15.85
CA GLU A 215 10.23 8.18 15.16
C GLU A 215 9.72 6.90 15.83
N SER A 216 9.22 5.97 15.02
CA SER A 216 8.87 4.63 15.46
C SER A 216 9.42 3.59 14.49
N ARG A 217 10.00 2.53 15.04
CA ARG A 217 10.50 1.37 14.31
C ARG A 217 9.78 0.14 14.83
N GLY A 218 9.44 -0.78 13.94
CA GLY A 218 8.79 -2.01 14.35
C GLY A 218 8.73 -3.06 13.24
N CYS A 219 7.76 -3.95 13.40
CA CYS A 219 7.50 -5.07 12.50
C CYS A 219 6.09 -4.95 11.95
N ALA A 220 5.91 -5.38 10.71
CA ALA A 220 4.60 -5.54 10.10
C ALA A 220 4.42 -6.95 9.53
N PRO A 221 3.20 -7.51 9.63
CA PRO A 221 2.88 -8.81 9.05
C PRO A 221 2.89 -8.80 7.52
N PHE A 222 2.62 -7.66 6.89
CA PHE A 222 2.67 -7.45 5.45
C PHE A 222 2.96 -5.98 5.14
N ASN A 223 3.22 -5.68 3.87
CA ASN A 223 3.38 -4.33 3.35
C ASN A 223 2.29 -4.06 2.29
N PRO A 224 1.43 -3.04 2.47
CA PRO A 224 0.36 -2.73 1.54
C PRO A 224 0.81 -2.36 0.11
N SER A 225 2.11 -2.07 -0.10
CA SER A 225 2.68 -1.82 -1.42
C SER A 225 3.34 -3.03 -2.08
N GLY A 226 3.54 -4.10 -1.29
CA GLY A 226 4.24 -5.30 -1.70
C GLY A 226 5.75 -5.15 -1.94
N ASN A 227 6.33 -3.95 -1.82
CA ASN A 227 7.75 -3.70 -2.13
C ASN A 227 8.39 -2.73 -1.14
N SER A 228 9.70 -2.81 -0.94
CA SER A 228 10.41 -1.88 -0.05
C SER A 228 10.29 -0.45 -0.59
N MET A 229 9.57 0.41 0.13
CA MET A 229 9.37 1.81 -0.26
C MET A 229 9.08 2.68 0.96
N CYS A 230 9.30 3.99 0.80
CA CYS A 230 8.90 5.02 1.74
C CYS A 230 7.80 5.87 1.15
N VAL A 231 6.78 6.13 1.95
CA VAL A 231 5.62 6.92 1.52
C VAL A 231 5.38 8.03 2.52
N LYS A 232 5.23 9.23 1.98
CA LYS A 232 4.88 10.41 2.77
C LYS A 232 3.37 10.53 2.83
N THR A 233 2.89 10.88 4.00
CA THR A 233 1.49 11.09 4.33
C THR A 233 1.39 12.43 5.03
N GLU A 234 0.49 13.28 4.54
CA GLU A 234 0.17 14.55 5.17
C GLU A 234 -1.34 14.61 5.30
N SER A 235 -1.82 14.84 6.52
CA SER A 235 -3.24 14.88 6.81
C SER A 235 -3.51 15.58 8.13
N GLU A 236 -4.78 15.85 8.40
CA GLU A 236 -5.26 16.48 9.62
C GLU A 236 -6.22 15.51 10.30
N HIS A 237 -5.88 15.09 11.52
CA HIS A 237 -6.80 14.30 12.32
C HIS A 237 -7.66 15.24 13.16
N THR A 238 -8.98 15.11 13.07
CA THR A 238 -9.91 15.91 13.86
C THR A 238 -10.40 15.10 15.05
N PHE A 239 -10.12 15.58 16.25
CA PHE A 239 -10.66 15.04 17.50
C PHE A 239 -11.82 15.90 17.96
N ASP A 240 -12.99 15.32 18.18
CA ASP A 240 -14.05 16.02 18.89
C ASP A 240 -13.82 15.86 20.40
N LEU A 241 -13.18 16.86 20.99
CA LEU A 241 -13.03 16.94 22.43
C LEU A 241 -14.14 17.87 22.91
N PHE A 242 -15.14 17.33 23.63
CA PHE A 242 -16.24 18.09 24.25
C PHE A 242 -17.35 18.58 23.29
N ASP A 243 -18.10 17.64 22.68
CA ASP A 243 -19.36 17.87 21.96
C ASP A 243 -19.37 19.15 21.10
N ASN A 244 -18.77 19.09 19.89
CA ASN A 244 -18.61 20.18 18.90
C ASN A 244 -17.40 21.12 19.08
N HIS A 245 -16.30 20.69 19.68
CA HIS A 245 -15.04 21.46 19.62
C HIS A 245 -13.97 20.63 18.89
N PRO A 246 -13.98 20.66 17.54
CA PRO A 246 -13.01 19.91 16.76
C PRO A 246 -11.61 20.47 16.98
N LEU A 247 -10.73 19.68 17.60
CA LEU A 247 -9.30 19.91 17.63
C LEU A 247 -8.68 19.26 16.40
N GLN A 248 -8.09 20.09 15.54
CA GLN A 248 -7.33 19.61 14.39
C GLN A 248 -5.87 19.39 14.80
N MET A 249 -5.38 18.17 14.59
CA MET A 249 -3.98 17.82 14.77
C MET A 249 -3.37 17.49 13.40
N PRO A 250 -2.60 18.41 12.81
CA PRO A 250 -1.90 18.13 11.56
C PRO A 250 -0.77 17.15 11.82
N TYR A 251 -0.54 16.25 10.88
CA TYR A 251 0.62 15.37 10.90
C TYR A 251 1.23 15.22 9.50
N SER A 252 2.56 15.10 9.46
CA SER A 252 3.34 14.78 8.27
C SER A 252 4.27 13.63 8.63
N LEU A 253 4.03 12.46 8.06
CA LEU A 253 4.72 11.22 8.39
C LEU A 253 5.29 10.60 7.12
N GLU A 254 6.53 10.14 7.18
CA GLU A 254 7.13 9.25 6.20
C GLU A 254 7.18 7.84 6.80
N ARG A 255 6.48 6.90 6.16
CA ARG A 255 6.46 5.48 6.54
C ARG A 255 7.20 4.65 5.51
N CYS A 256 8.22 3.94 5.96
CA CYS A 256 9.06 3.07 5.17
C CYS A 256 8.83 1.61 5.55
N TYR A 257 8.81 0.76 4.53
CA TYR A 257 8.84 -0.69 4.66
C TYR A 257 10.12 -1.23 4.01
N CYS A 258 10.74 -2.22 4.63
CA CYS A 258 11.90 -2.91 4.06
C CYS A 258 11.95 -4.38 4.47
N GLN A 259 12.69 -5.17 3.69
CA GLN A 259 12.98 -6.57 3.97
C GLN A 259 14.46 -6.75 4.31
N GLY A 260 14.75 -7.66 5.23
CA GLY A 260 16.09 -7.97 5.71
C GLY A 260 16.33 -7.54 7.16
N ALA A 261 17.27 -8.21 7.81
CA ALA A 261 17.53 -8.00 9.23
C ALA A 261 17.97 -6.55 9.50
N HIS A 262 17.28 -5.90 10.44
CA HIS A 262 17.54 -4.53 10.90
C HIS A 262 17.58 -3.46 9.79
N CYS A 263 16.95 -3.70 8.65
CA CYS A 263 16.94 -2.75 7.53
C CYS A 263 16.30 -1.40 7.90
N ASN A 264 15.43 -1.39 8.92
CA ASN A 264 14.81 -0.19 9.47
C ASN A 264 15.72 0.63 10.41
N GLY A 265 17.00 0.27 10.55
CA GLY A 265 18.01 1.03 11.27
C GLY A 265 18.69 2.13 10.48
N ALA A 266 18.54 2.17 9.15
CA ALA A 266 19.17 3.17 8.30
C ALA A 266 18.66 4.59 8.64
N ILE A 267 19.58 5.56 8.64
CA ILE A 267 19.31 6.96 9.00
C ILE A 267 18.49 7.67 7.90
N HIS A 268 18.55 7.19 6.65
CA HIS A 268 17.87 7.81 5.51
C HIS A 268 16.64 7.04 5.06
N SER A 269 15.65 7.79 4.58
CA SER A 269 14.56 7.32 3.73
C SER A 269 15.13 6.37 2.68
N ILE A 270 14.50 5.21 2.51
CA ILE A 270 14.73 4.32 1.36
C ILE A 270 14.07 5.01 0.16
N GLY A 271 14.74 6.05 -0.34
CA GLY A 271 14.33 6.85 -1.49
C GLY A 271 15.41 6.78 -2.55
N ALA A 272 15.01 6.27 -3.71
CA ALA A 272 15.79 6.02 -4.92
C ALA A 272 16.73 4.82 -4.87
N ASN A 273 16.43 3.84 -5.71
CA ASN A 273 17.42 2.96 -6.31
C ASN A 273 18.58 3.82 -6.86
N PHE A 274 19.61 4.06 -6.06
CA PHE A 274 20.95 4.19 -6.59
C PHE A 274 21.35 2.79 -7.03
N VAL A 275 20.93 2.42 -8.24
CA VAL A 275 21.77 1.54 -9.05
C VAL A 275 23.01 2.38 -9.30
N PRO A 276 24.18 2.06 -8.74
CA PRO A 276 25.38 2.74 -9.17
C PRO A 276 25.56 2.32 -10.63
N ILE A 277 25.24 3.23 -11.56
CA ILE A 277 25.54 3.06 -12.99
C ILE A 277 27.06 3.14 -13.10
N TRP A 278 27.73 2.07 -12.71
CA TRP A 278 29.01 1.68 -13.30
C TRP A 278 28.67 0.96 -14.59
N TRP A 279 28.29 1.73 -15.61
CA TRP A 279 28.42 1.27 -17.00
C TRP A 279 29.56 2.05 -17.65
N PRO A 280 30.47 1.34 -18.34
CA PRO A 280 31.74 1.89 -18.76
C PRO A 280 31.55 2.82 -19.96
N PHE A 281 31.98 4.07 -19.81
CA PHE A 281 32.43 4.86 -20.95
C PHE A 281 33.75 4.26 -21.46
N PHE A 282 33.67 3.23 -22.29
CA PHE A 282 34.77 2.80 -23.13
C PHE A 282 34.37 2.87 -24.61
N VAL A 283 34.92 3.90 -25.25
CA VAL A 283 35.53 3.89 -26.60
C VAL A 283 34.63 3.53 -27.79
N LEU A 284 34.16 4.58 -28.47
CA LEU A 284 34.05 4.61 -29.93
C LEU A 284 34.61 5.95 -30.42
N ILE A 285 35.94 6.07 -30.40
CA ILE A 285 36.68 7.05 -31.20
C ILE A 285 37.22 6.31 -32.42
N GLY A 286 36.86 6.78 -33.61
CA GLY A 286 37.76 6.72 -34.76
C GLY A 286 37.40 5.76 -35.89
N ILE A 287 36.24 5.92 -36.52
CA ILE A 287 36.11 5.61 -37.96
C ILE A 287 35.34 6.75 -38.62
N PHE A 288 36.05 7.74 -39.14
CA PHE A 288 35.70 8.43 -40.38
C PHE A 288 36.97 9.11 -40.92
N GLY A 289 37.69 8.38 -41.76
CA GLY A 289 38.54 8.99 -42.76
C GLY A 289 37.65 9.46 -43.91
N ALA A 290 37.73 10.74 -44.26
CA ALA A 290 37.39 11.21 -45.59
C ALA A 290 38.28 12.41 -45.92
N LYS A 291 39.20 12.18 -46.85
CA LYS A 291 39.98 13.16 -47.60
C LYS A 291 39.05 14.21 -48.22
N PHE A 292 39.45 15.48 -48.23
CA PHE A 292 39.32 16.30 -49.44
C PHE A 292 40.50 17.28 -49.54
N SER A 293 41.01 17.36 -50.76
CA SER A 293 42.20 18.06 -51.22
C SER A 293 41.93 19.55 -51.42
N MET A 294 42.94 20.38 -51.13
CA MET A 294 43.53 21.36 -52.06
C MET A 294 44.95 21.64 -51.61
#